data_AF-A0A9D6IUR2-F1
#
_entry.id   AF-A0A9D6IUR2-F1
#
_cell.length_a   1.000
_cell.length_b   1.000
_cell.length_c   1.000
_cell.angle_alpha   90.00
_cell.angle_beta   90.00
_cell.angle_gamma   90.00
#
_symmetry.space_group_name_H-M   'P 1'
#
loop_
_entity.id
_entity.type
_entity.pdbx_description
1 polymer ?
#
loop_
_entity_poly.entity_id
_entity_poly.type
_entity_poly.pdbx_seq_one_letter_code
_entity_poly.pdbx_strand_id
1 'polypeptide(L)' 'MRRTPKPAGHAAANVIWRFYMDHNRRWRWQCLLTDHTVTAESQSGYKDYEECLADAQSKGYMFQPSQVKRGRELSD' A
#
# COMPACT_ATOMS: atom_id res chain seq x y z
N MET A 1 -37.43 6.25 -15.76
CA MET A 1 -36.00 5.97 -16.01
C MET A 1 -35.28 5.92 -14.66
N ARG A 2 -34.88 4.74 -14.18
CA ARG A 2 -34.16 4.59 -12.91
C ARG A 2 -32.70 4.97 -13.14
N ARG A 3 -32.23 6.05 -12.51
CA ARG A 3 -30.80 6.41 -12.53
C ARG A 3 -30.07 5.40 -11.65
N THR A 4 -29.30 4.50 -12.26
CA THR A 4 -28.38 3.64 -11.51
C THR A 4 -27.21 4.48 -11.02
N PRO A 5 -26.84 4.43 -9.72
CA PRO A 5 -25.57 4.96 -9.29
C PRO A 5 -24.47 4.11 -9.94
N LYS A 6 -23.67 4.76 -10.78
CA LYS A 6 -22.43 4.19 -11.34
C LYS A 6 -21.58 3.74 -10.16
N PRO A 7 -21.11 2.47 -10.08
CA PRO A 7 -20.19 2.09 -9.02
C PRO A 7 -18.99 3.01 -9.14
N ALA A 8 -18.72 3.79 -8.09
CA ALA A 8 -17.54 4.61 -7.99
C ALA A 8 -16.36 3.67 -8.24
N GLY A 9 -15.72 3.82 -9.41
CA GLY A 9 -14.50 3.10 -9.71
C GLY A 9 -13.59 3.30 -8.52
N HIS A 10 -13.17 2.19 -7.91
CA HIS A 10 -12.28 2.14 -6.76
C HIS A 10 -11.22 3.22 -6.97
N ALA A 11 -11.42 4.36 -6.31
CA ALA A 11 -10.42 5.40 -6.31
C ALA A 11 -9.22 4.67 -5.73
N ALA A 12 -8.22 4.46 -6.57
CA ALA A 12 -6.95 3.89 -6.16
C ALA A 12 -6.40 4.88 -5.15
N ALA A 13 -6.81 4.73 -3.89
CA ALA A 13 -6.25 5.45 -2.78
C ALA A 13 -4.76 5.14 -2.88
N ASN A 14 -3.98 6.18 -3.14
CA ASN A 14 -2.54 6.06 -3.25
C ASN A 14 -2.06 5.72 -1.84
N VAL A 15 -1.95 4.43 -1.56
CA VAL A 15 -1.50 3.90 -0.28
C VAL A 15 -0.02 3.56 -0.41
N ILE A 16 0.75 3.99 0.58
CA ILE A 16 2.18 3.78 0.70
C ILE A 16 2.38 2.69 1.76
N TRP A 17 2.98 1.58 1.34
CA TRP A 17 3.38 0.52 2.26
C TRP A 17 4.84 0.72 2.64
N ARG A 18 5.07 0.92 3.94
CA ARG A 18 6.38 1.16 4.53
C ARG A 18 6.75 -0.03 5.39
N PHE A 19 7.82 -0.72 5.01
CA PHE A 19 8.41 -1.78 5.81
C PHE A 19 9.64 -1.21 6.53
N TYR A 20 9.70 -1.37 7.85
CA TYR A 20 10.81 -0.89 8.66
C TYR A 20 11.09 -1.86 9.80
N MET A 21 12.30 -1.76 10.35
CA MET A 21 12.70 -2.50 11.53
C MET A 21 12.66 -1.57 12.74
N ASP A 22 11.91 -1.97 13.76
CA ASP A 22 11.83 -1.24 15.03
C ASP A 22 13.11 -1.42 15.86
N HIS A 23 13.29 -0.60 16.91
CA HIS A 23 14.41 -0.67 17.85
C HIS A 23 14.64 -2.07 18.44
N ASN A 24 13.57 -2.88 18.53
CA ASN A 24 13.63 -4.26 18.99
C ASN A 24 14.11 -5.27 17.94
N ARG A 25 14.65 -4.80 16.80
CA ARG A 25 15.03 -5.63 15.64
C ARG A 25 13.87 -6.48 15.11
N ARG A 26 12.67 -5.91 15.16
CA ARG A 26 11.46 -6.55 14.66
C ARG A 26 10.97 -5.84 13.42
N TRP A 27 10.72 -6.59 12.36
CA TRP A 27 10.08 -6.11 11.15
C TRP A 27 8.64 -5.74 11.43
N ARG A 28 8.27 -4.55 10.96
CA ARG A 28 6.91 -4.03 10.97
C ARG A 28 6.61 -3.39 9.63
N TRP A 29 5.36 -3.52 9.22
CA TRP A 29 4.82 -2.82 8.07
C TRP A 29 3.84 -1.75 8.55
N GLN A 30 3.74 -0.65 7.81
CA GLN A 30 2.72 0.38 7.97
C GLN A 30 2.15 0.71 6.61
N CYS A 31 0.83 0.75 6.53
CA CYS A 31 0.07 1.25 5.40
C CYS A 31 -0.34 2.68 5.72
N LEU A 32 0.20 3.62 4.95
CA LEU A 32 -0.12 5.03 5.03
C LEU A 32 -0.87 5.46 3.78
N LEU A 33 -1.72 6.48 3.87
CA LEU A 33 -2.18 7.19 2.68
C LEU A 33 -1.09 8.14 2.18
N THR A 34 -1.24 8.68 0.97
CA THR A 34 -0.40 9.78 0.47
C THR A 34 -0.36 11.00 1.38
N ASP A 35 -1.38 11.18 2.24
CA ASP A 35 -1.43 12.23 3.26
C ASP A 35 -0.60 11.88 4.52
N HIS A 36 0.16 10.78 4.50
CA HIS A 36 0.89 10.21 5.63
C HIS A 36 0.02 9.74 6.81
N THR A 37 -1.30 9.67 6.61
CA THR A 37 -2.22 9.07 7.59
C THR A 37 -2.02 7.56 7.64
N VAL A 38 -1.65 7.03 8.80
CA VAL A 38 -1.57 5.58 9.04
C VAL A 38 -2.99 5.02 9.08
N THR A 39 -3.33 4.13 8.14
CA THR A 39 -4.62 3.42 8.13
C THR A 39 -4.52 2.01 8.65
N ALA A 40 -3.35 1.37 8.50
CA ALA A 40 -3.09 0.08 9.07
C ALA A 40 -1.62 -0.03 9.44
N GLU A 41 -1.36 -0.78 10.50
CA GLU A 41 0.00 -1.12 10.91
C GLU A 41 0.06 -2.56 11.35
N SER A 42 1.28 -3.09 11.32
CA SER A 42 1.58 -4.40 11.82
C SER A 42 1.38 -4.43 13.34
N GLN A 43 0.42 -5.25 13.79
CA GLN A 43 0.10 -5.39 15.20
C GLN A 43 1.17 -6.16 15.99
N SER A 44 1.99 -6.94 15.28
CA SER A 44 3.04 -7.78 15.84
C SER A 44 4.36 -7.52 15.13
N GLY A 45 5.43 -7.29 15.89
CA GLY A 45 6.76 -7.23 15.30
C GLY A 45 7.29 -8.62 14.95
N TYR A 46 7.55 -8.86 13.67
CA TYR A 46 8.08 -10.11 13.11
C TYR A 46 9.60 -10.17 13.23
N LYS A 47 10.18 -11.38 13.29
CA LYS A 47 11.64 -11.53 13.25
C LYS A 47 12.17 -11.48 11.82
N ASP A 48 11.38 -12.01 10.90
CA ASP A 48 11.76 -12.19 9.51
C ASP A 48 10.97 -11.24 8.60
N TYR A 49 11.64 -10.72 7.57
CA TYR A 49 11.02 -9.82 6.60
C TYR A 49 9.90 -10.51 5.82
N GLU A 50 10.08 -11.80 5.51
CA GLU A 50 9.13 -12.61 4.77
C GLU A 50 7.81 -12.79 5.52
N GLU A 51 7.85 -13.03 6.84
CA GLU A 51 6.64 -13.10 7.67
C GLU A 51 5.90 -11.76 7.69
N CYS A 52 6.64 -10.66 7.81
CA CYS A 52 6.10 -9.30 7.76
C CYS A 52 5.42 -9.01 6.41
N LEU A 53 6.03 -9.44 5.31
CA LEU A 53 5.50 -9.27 3.96
C LEU A 53 4.28 -10.16 3.70
N ALA A 54 4.25 -11.39 4.25
CA ALA A 54 3.11 -12.29 4.15
C ALA A 54 1.89 -11.74 4.90
N ASP A 55 2.08 -11.18 6.10
CA ASP A 55 1.00 -10.52 6.85
C ASP A 55 0.48 -9.28 6.11
N ALA A 56 1.38 -8.42 5.59
CA ALA A 56 0.99 -7.29 4.78
C ALA A 56 0.15 -7.71 3.55
N GLN A 57 0.57 -8.76 2.83
CA GLN A 57 -0.20 -9.31 1.70
C GLN A 57 -1.58 -9.80 2.13
N SER A 58 -1.69 -10.46 3.29
CA SER A 58 -2.96 -10.90 3.87
C SER A 58 -3.90 -9.71 4.17
N LYS A 59 -3.34 -8.54 4.52
CA LYS A 59 -4.09 -7.30 4.74
C LYS A 59 -4.44 -6.54 3.45
N GLY A 60 -4.04 -7.05 2.28
CA GLY A 60 -4.32 -6.43 0.99
C GLY A 60 -3.16 -5.60 0.44
N TYR A 61 -1.92 -5.79 0.91
CA TYR A 61 -0.75 -5.33 0.19
C TYR A 61 -0.67 -6.03 -1.16
N MET A 62 -1.14 -5.35 -2.19
CA MET A 62 -0.79 -5.70 -3.56
C MET A 62 0.54 -5.02 -3.84
N PHE A 63 1.58 -5.82 -4.10
CA PHE A 63 2.82 -5.34 -4.69
C PHE A 63 2.45 -4.68 -6.02
N GLN A 64 2.16 -3.39 -5.98
CA GLN A 64 2.06 -2.61 -7.19
C GLN A 64 3.52 -2.35 -7.57
N PRO A 65 4.03 -2.95 -8.66
CA PRO A 65 5.28 -2.47 -9.22
C PRO A 65 5.03 -0.99 -9.47
N SER A 66 5.76 -0.15 -8.73
CA SER A 66 5.69 1.29 -8.81
C SER A 66 5.51 1.65 -10.26
N GLN A 67 4.38 2.26 -10.63
CA GLN A 67 4.11 2.70 -11.99
C GLN A 67 5.34 3.51 -12.41
N VAL A 68 6.26 2.85 -13.11
CA VAL A 68 7.44 3.48 -13.67
C VAL A 68 6.86 4.59 -14.49
N LYS A 69 7.17 5.84 -14.11
CA LYS A 69 6.87 7.05 -14.85
C LYS A 69 6.72 6.66 -16.32
N ARG A 70 5.50 6.67 -16.87
CA ARG A 70 5.37 6.82 -18.31
C ARG A 70 6.05 8.15 -18.58
N GLY A 71 7.30 8.04 -19.01
CA GLY A 71 8.08 9.17 -19.44
C GLY A 71 7.21 9.94 -20.41
N ARG A 72 7.16 11.24 -20.20
CA ARG A 72 6.70 12.17 -21.21
C ARG A 72 7.50 11.91 -22.47
N GLU A 73 6.81 11.71 -23.59
CA GLU A 73 7.25 12.13 -24.92
C GLU A 73 5.96 12.38 -25.70
N LEU A 74 5.32 13.54 -25.49
CA LEU A 74 5.44 14.72 -26.37
C LEU A 74 5.32 14.34 -27.85
N SER A 75 4.18 14.74 -28.42
CA SER A 75 3.84 14.71 -29.83
C SER A 75 4.91 15.36 -30.71
N ASP A 76 5.10 14.77 -31.89
CA ASP A 76 5.07 15.50 -33.18
C ASP A 76 4.18 14.70 -34.15
#